data_AF-A0A7W2ETX4-F1
#
_entry.id   AF-A0A7W2ETX4-F1
#
_cell.length_a   1.000
_cell.length_b   1.000
_cell.length_c   1.000
_cell.angle_alpha   90.00
_cell.angle_beta   90.00
_cell.angle_gamma   90.00
#
_symmetry.space_group_name_H-M   'P 1'
#
loop_
_entity.id
_entity.type
_entity.pdbx_description
1 polymer ?
#
loop_
_entity_poly.entity_id
_entity_poly.type
_entity_poly.pdbx_seq_one_letter_code
_entity_poly.pdbx_strand_id
1 'polypeptide(L)'
;MKHLALAVALALSHQAFASSSPFVKAELLSNGATLSLQRHDGSQLIAPKFDDQEFFDNPAIASDSSYVGWLALFPDRGASYPQPLYLVILDRFNHVHRFEGKFGMVFGWCFTEDGSSVVYKYSFPHGTTPIAFDMRRIEDEKLLRRFELDPIAPEENEDAVLQSKTPRWARCATKRVRGH
;
A
#
# COMPACT_ATOMS: atom_id res chain seq x y z
N MET A 1 57.08 -7.03 44.55
CA MET A 1 55.77 -7.66 44.30
C MET A 1 54.87 -6.65 43.60
N LYS A 2 54.79 -6.69 42.27
CA LYS A 2 53.86 -5.86 41.47
C LYS A 2 53.15 -6.80 40.50
N HIS A 3 51.90 -7.12 40.78
CA HIS A 3 51.06 -7.93 39.91
C HIS A 3 50.48 -7.01 38.83
N LEU A 4 50.86 -7.26 37.58
CA LEU A 4 50.27 -6.64 36.40
C LEU A 4 49.05 -7.49 36.01
N ALA A 5 47.84 -7.02 36.32
CA ALA A 5 46.61 -7.67 35.94
C ALA A 5 46.30 -7.35 34.47
N LEU A 6 46.35 -8.37 33.61
CA LEU A 6 46.01 -8.29 32.20
C LEU A 6 44.48 -8.43 32.07
N ALA A 7 43.78 -7.31 31.82
CA ALA A 7 42.35 -7.32 31.54
C ALA A 7 42.11 -7.69 30.06
N VAL A 8 41.57 -8.88 29.81
CA VAL A 8 41.12 -9.31 28.49
C VAL A 8 39.71 -8.75 28.28
N ALA A 9 39.59 -7.69 27.49
CA ALA A 9 38.31 -7.19 27.00
C ALA A 9 37.86 -8.06 25.81
N LEU A 10 36.90 -8.96 26.04
CA LEU A 10 36.22 -9.68 24.95
C LEU A 10 35.28 -8.68 24.23
N ALA A 11 35.64 -8.31 23.00
CA ALA A 11 34.82 -7.46 22.15
C ALA A 11 33.58 -8.22 21.63
N LEU A 12 32.41 -7.59 21.78
CA LEU A 12 31.13 -8.00 21.22
C LEU A 12 31.17 -8.10 19.69
N SER A 13 30.44 -9.07 19.13
CA SER A 13 29.62 -8.84 17.93
C SER A 13 28.81 -10.09 17.59
N HIS A 14 27.60 -10.20 18.14
CA HIS A 14 26.53 -10.95 17.47
C HIS A 14 25.45 -9.91 17.15
N GLN A 15 25.74 -9.08 16.16
CA GLN A 15 24.66 -8.40 15.44
C GLN A 15 23.86 -9.51 14.76
N ALA A 16 22.77 -9.93 15.38
CA ALA A 16 21.70 -10.58 14.66
C ALA A 16 21.23 -9.55 13.63
N PHE A 17 21.74 -9.65 12.41
CA PHE A 17 21.10 -9.01 11.28
C PHE A 17 19.72 -9.66 11.21
N ALA A 18 18.70 -8.93 11.66
CA ALA A 18 17.33 -9.26 11.32
C ALA A 18 17.29 -9.31 9.79
N SER A 19 17.30 -10.52 9.23
CA SER A 19 17.32 -10.71 7.79
C SER A 19 15.94 -10.33 7.30
N SER A 20 15.81 -9.06 6.96
CA SER A 20 14.65 -8.51 6.28
C SER A 20 14.63 -9.09 4.86
N SER A 21 13.84 -10.13 4.68
CA SER A 21 13.74 -10.83 3.40
C SER A 21 12.70 -10.13 2.50
N PRO A 22 13.04 -9.75 1.25
CA PRO A 22 12.11 -9.08 0.35
C PRO A 22 10.92 -9.99 -0.01
N PHE A 23 9.80 -9.39 -0.44
CA PHE A 23 8.58 -10.10 -0.79
C PHE A 23 8.63 -10.68 -2.22
N VAL A 24 8.09 -11.88 -2.40
CA VAL A 24 8.02 -12.57 -3.71
C VAL A 24 6.62 -12.91 -4.15
N LYS A 25 5.68 -13.06 -3.20
CA LYS A 25 4.31 -13.43 -3.51
C LYS A 25 3.34 -12.78 -2.52
N ALA A 26 2.19 -12.37 -3.05
CA ALA A 26 1.05 -11.88 -2.29
C ALA A 26 -0.22 -12.49 -2.90
N GLU A 27 -0.97 -13.24 -2.10
CA GLU A 27 -2.08 -14.06 -2.57
C GLU A 27 -3.31 -13.89 -1.69
N LEU A 28 -4.43 -13.54 -2.32
CA LEU A 28 -5.73 -13.51 -1.65
C LEU A 28 -6.24 -14.94 -1.49
N LEU A 29 -6.61 -15.28 -0.27
CA LEU A 29 -7.22 -16.55 0.11
C LEU A 29 -8.64 -16.31 0.64
N SER A 30 -9.45 -17.36 0.70
CA SER A 30 -10.79 -17.31 1.29
C SER A 30 -11.64 -16.14 0.76
N ASN A 31 -11.65 -15.97 -0.57
CA ASN A 31 -12.34 -14.87 -1.25
C ASN A 31 -11.94 -13.47 -0.74
N GLY A 32 -10.66 -13.27 -0.43
CA GLY A 32 -10.12 -11.99 0.02
C GLY A 32 -10.20 -11.75 1.52
N ALA A 33 -10.73 -12.69 2.32
CA ALA A 33 -10.77 -12.53 3.78
C ALA A 33 -9.36 -12.59 4.42
N THR A 34 -8.42 -13.23 3.73
CA THR A 34 -7.03 -13.42 4.17
C THR A 34 -6.07 -13.08 3.03
N LEU A 35 -5.00 -12.36 3.34
CA LEU A 35 -3.88 -12.13 2.42
C LEU A 35 -2.63 -12.86 2.94
N SER A 36 -2.16 -13.84 2.18
CA SER A 36 -0.92 -14.56 2.44
C SER A 36 0.26 -13.92 1.71
N LEU A 37 1.37 -13.72 2.41
CA LEU A 37 2.58 -13.10 1.91
C LEU A 37 3.73 -14.11 2.00
N GLN A 38 4.55 -14.19 0.95
CA GLN A 38 5.76 -15.01 0.92
C GLN A 38 6.99 -14.13 0.71
N ARG A 39 8.08 -14.45 1.41
CA ARG A 39 9.38 -13.80 1.28
C ARG A 39 10.39 -14.69 0.55
N HIS A 40 11.48 -14.09 0.08
CA HIS A 40 12.56 -14.79 -0.64
C HIS A 40 13.23 -15.91 0.16
N ASP A 41 13.20 -15.85 1.49
CA ASP A 41 13.75 -16.90 2.37
C ASP A 41 12.80 -18.09 2.54
N GLY A 42 11.66 -18.08 1.83
CA GLY A 42 10.62 -19.09 1.90
C GLY A 42 9.66 -18.90 3.08
N SER A 43 9.91 -17.95 3.99
CA SER A 43 8.97 -17.65 5.07
C SER A 43 7.64 -17.13 4.53
N GLN A 44 6.58 -17.45 5.25
CA GLN A 44 5.23 -17.00 4.98
C GLN A 44 4.68 -16.25 6.19
N LEU A 45 3.89 -15.23 5.94
CA LEU A 45 3.13 -14.52 6.95
C LEU A 45 1.74 -14.15 6.42
N ILE A 46 0.79 -13.98 7.33
CA ILE A 46 -0.50 -13.39 7.02
C ILE A 46 -0.38 -11.87 7.18
N ALA A 47 -0.85 -11.14 6.19
CA ALA A 47 -0.87 -9.68 6.26
C ALA A 47 -1.70 -9.22 7.47
N PRO A 48 -1.25 -8.19 8.21
CA PRO A 48 -2.00 -7.67 9.34
C PRO A 48 -3.36 -7.12 8.89
N LYS A 49 -4.37 -7.26 9.75
CA LYS A 49 -5.69 -6.65 9.60
C LYS A 49 -5.85 -5.52 10.62
N PHE A 50 -6.55 -4.48 10.23
CA PHE A 50 -7.09 -3.52 11.20
C PHE A 50 -8.32 -4.08 11.91
N ASP A 51 -8.66 -3.51 13.05
CA ASP A 51 -9.95 -3.73 13.70
C ASP A 51 -11.07 -3.41 12.70
N ASP A 52 -12.09 -4.27 12.68
CA ASP A 52 -13.23 -4.21 11.76
C ASP A 52 -12.90 -4.32 10.26
N GLN A 53 -11.65 -4.57 9.84
CA GLN A 53 -11.37 -4.87 8.43
C GLN A 53 -11.98 -6.23 8.04
N GLU A 54 -12.79 -6.26 6.99
CA GLU A 54 -13.39 -7.51 6.50
C GLU A 54 -12.49 -8.18 5.47
N PHE A 55 -12.04 -7.45 4.44
CA PHE A 55 -11.36 -8.02 3.28
C PHE A 55 -10.07 -7.30 2.91
N PHE A 56 -9.30 -7.96 2.05
CA PHE A 56 -8.13 -7.47 1.35
C PHE A 56 -8.43 -7.44 -0.14
N ASP A 57 -7.91 -6.44 -0.85
CA ASP A 57 -8.04 -6.37 -2.30
C ASP A 57 -6.80 -5.77 -2.97
N ASN A 58 -6.62 -6.06 -4.26
CA ASN A 58 -5.50 -5.62 -5.11
C ASN A 58 -4.12 -5.69 -4.43
N PRO A 59 -3.66 -6.85 -3.97
CA PRO A 59 -2.31 -6.96 -3.50
C PRO A 59 -1.30 -6.71 -4.64
N ALA A 60 -0.24 -5.96 -4.36
CA ALA A 60 0.88 -5.77 -5.27
C ALA A 60 2.20 -5.71 -4.50
N ILE A 61 3.30 -6.06 -5.17
CA ILE A 61 4.66 -6.01 -4.62
C ILE A 61 5.44 -4.94 -5.40
N ALA A 62 6.24 -4.13 -4.70
CA ALA A 62 7.11 -3.14 -5.33
C ALA A 62 8.14 -3.82 -6.24
N SER A 63 8.64 -3.12 -7.26
CA SER A 63 9.57 -3.67 -8.26
C SER A 63 10.88 -4.18 -7.66
N ASP A 64 11.31 -3.62 -6.54
CA ASP A 64 12.50 -3.99 -5.77
C ASP A 64 12.21 -4.99 -4.63
N SER A 65 10.98 -5.48 -4.56
CA SER A 65 10.49 -6.40 -3.52
C SER A 65 10.58 -5.88 -2.08
N SER A 66 10.89 -4.59 -1.87
CA SER A 66 11.09 -4.03 -0.52
C SER A 66 9.77 -3.77 0.22
N TYR A 67 8.68 -3.64 -0.53
CA TYR A 67 7.33 -3.40 -0.02
C TYR A 67 6.31 -4.34 -0.66
N VAL A 68 5.24 -4.60 0.08
CA VAL A 68 3.99 -5.17 -0.43
C VAL A 68 2.83 -4.28 0.02
N GLY A 69 1.83 -4.10 -0.82
CA GLY A 69 0.67 -3.26 -0.53
C GLY A 69 -0.64 -3.91 -0.90
N TRP A 70 -1.73 -3.43 -0.31
CA TRP A 70 -3.11 -3.87 -0.56
C TRP A 70 -4.12 -2.79 -0.15
N LEU A 71 -5.36 -2.93 -0.60
CA LEU A 71 -6.49 -2.16 -0.08
C LEU A 71 -7.11 -2.90 1.11
N ALA A 72 -7.32 -2.17 2.21
CA ALA A 72 -8.07 -2.66 3.37
C ALA A 72 -9.54 -2.26 3.23
N LEU A 73 -10.41 -3.27 3.17
CA LEU A 73 -11.84 -3.11 2.94
C LEU A 73 -12.59 -3.28 4.27
N PHE A 74 -13.46 -2.32 4.57
CA PHE A 74 -14.21 -2.23 5.82
C PHE A 74 -15.71 -2.40 5.57
N PRO A 75 -16.48 -2.92 6.55
CA PRO A 75 -17.93 -3.01 6.45
C PRO A 75 -18.50 -1.61 6.34
N ASP A 76 -19.54 -1.47 5.53
CA ASP A 76 -20.22 -0.21 5.43
C ASP A 76 -21.24 -0.02 6.57
N ARG A 77 -21.44 1.25 6.96
CA ARG A 77 -22.58 1.74 7.73
C ARG A 77 -23.67 2.32 6.80
N GLY A 78 -23.94 1.73 5.64
CA GLY A 78 -24.99 2.23 4.74
C GLY A 78 -25.12 1.68 3.32
N ALA A 79 -24.06 1.18 2.69
CA ALA A 79 -24.10 0.52 1.38
C ALA A 79 -23.94 -1.00 1.49
N SER A 80 -24.09 -1.65 0.34
CA SER A 80 -24.18 -3.10 0.21
C SER A 80 -22.83 -3.79 -0.05
N TYR A 81 -21.71 -3.06 0.03
CA TYR A 81 -20.39 -3.58 -0.30
C TYR A 81 -19.30 -3.03 0.63
N PRO A 82 -18.22 -3.79 0.88
CA PRO A 82 -17.09 -3.31 1.68
C PRO A 82 -16.36 -2.13 1.01
N GLN A 83 -15.92 -1.18 1.83
CA GLN A 83 -15.34 0.09 1.39
C GLN A 83 -13.80 0.08 1.49
N PRO A 84 -13.05 0.34 0.40
CA PRO A 84 -11.59 0.42 0.44
C PRO A 84 -11.14 1.76 1.03
N LEU A 85 -11.08 1.86 2.36
CA LEU A 85 -10.77 3.12 3.05
C LEU A 85 -9.27 3.40 3.10
N TYR A 86 -8.45 2.36 3.21
CA TYR A 86 -7.00 2.50 3.34
C TYR A 86 -6.25 1.76 2.24
N LEU A 87 -5.24 2.43 1.70
CA LEU A 87 -4.10 1.76 1.08
C LEU A 87 -3.09 1.45 2.18
N VAL A 88 -2.71 0.18 2.30
CA VAL A 88 -1.79 -0.32 3.32
C VAL A 88 -0.53 -0.79 2.63
N ILE A 89 0.63 -0.37 3.13
CA ILE A 89 1.94 -0.82 2.67
C ILE A 89 2.70 -1.44 3.85
N LEU A 90 3.22 -2.64 3.66
CA LEU A 90 4.06 -3.35 4.61
C LEU A 90 5.49 -3.40 4.09
N ASP A 91 6.45 -3.00 4.91
CA ASP A 91 7.87 -3.09 4.57
C ASP A 91 8.48 -4.45 4.97
N ARG A 92 9.72 -4.67 4.53
CA ARG A 92 10.54 -5.85 4.86
C ARG A 92 10.85 -6.03 6.37
N PHE A 93 10.59 -5.02 7.18
CA PHE A 93 10.75 -5.02 8.65
C PHE A 93 9.41 -5.16 9.39
N ASN A 94 8.30 -5.37 8.66
CA ASN A 94 6.92 -5.41 9.16
C ASN A 94 6.37 -4.07 9.67
N HIS A 95 6.95 -2.94 9.30
CA HIS A 95 6.32 -1.64 9.54
C HIS A 95 5.14 -1.47 8.58
N VAL A 96 4.01 -1.03 9.14
CA VAL A 96 2.78 -0.78 8.41
C VAL A 96 2.65 0.72 8.18
N HIS A 97 2.57 1.10 6.91
CA HIS A 97 2.21 2.45 6.46
C HIS A 97 0.77 2.47 6.00
N ARG A 98 0.05 3.53 6.35
CA ARG A 98 -1.38 3.66 6.05
C ARG A 98 -1.64 4.97 5.30
N PHE A 99 -2.26 4.86 4.14
CA PHE A 99 -2.62 5.99 3.30
C PHE A 99 -4.12 6.05 3.11
N GLU A 100 -4.67 7.25 3.25
CA GLU A 100 -6.08 7.56 3.00
C GLU A 100 -6.21 8.73 2.02
N GLY A 101 -7.33 8.78 1.32
CA GLY A 101 -7.72 9.93 0.54
C GLY A 101 -8.09 11.10 1.44
N LYS A 102 -8.01 12.33 0.93
CA LYS A 102 -8.57 13.50 1.63
C LYS A 102 -10.09 13.41 1.80
N PHE A 103 -10.74 12.61 0.98
CA PHE A 103 -12.17 12.34 0.97
C PHE A 103 -12.42 10.99 0.29
N GLY A 104 -13.62 10.46 0.46
CA GLY A 104 -14.06 9.27 -0.24
C GLY A 104 -13.24 8.02 0.06
N MET A 105 -13.12 7.15 -0.94
CA MET A 105 -12.49 5.83 -0.85
C MET A 105 -11.35 5.70 -1.86
N VAL A 106 -10.43 4.76 -1.63
CA VAL A 106 -9.30 4.50 -2.52
C VAL A 106 -9.69 3.47 -3.58
N PHE A 107 -9.78 3.90 -4.84
CA PHE A 107 -10.32 3.08 -5.96
C PHE A 107 -9.27 2.58 -6.95
N GLY A 108 -8.01 2.87 -6.73
CA GLY A 108 -6.93 2.42 -7.60
C GLY A 108 -5.60 2.87 -7.05
N TRP A 109 -4.57 2.05 -7.21
CA TRP A 109 -3.25 2.39 -6.71
C TRP A 109 -2.16 1.61 -7.45
N CYS A 110 -0.91 2.04 -7.25
CA CYS A 110 0.29 1.40 -7.78
C CYS A 110 1.51 1.87 -6.98
N PHE A 111 2.58 1.06 -6.98
CA PHE A 111 3.92 1.54 -6.69
C PHE A 111 4.44 2.37 -7.86
N THR A 112 5.31 3.34 -7.58
CA THR A 112 6.15 3.96 -8.60
C THR A 112 7.18 2.97 -9.13
N GLU A 113 7.74 3.27 -10.31
CA GLU A 113 8.71 2.38 -10.98
C GLU A 113 9.95 2.09 -10.12
N ASP A 114 10.39 3.07 -9.34
CA ASP A 114 11.51 2.96 -8.40
C ASP A 114 11.15 2.30 -7.06
N GLY A 115 9.88 1.91 -6.85
CA GLY A 115 9.40 1.24 -5.65
C GLY A 115 9.34 2.12 -4.38
N SER A 116 9.80 3.37 -4.44
CA SER A 116 9.98 4.23 -3.24
C SER A 116 8.71 4.97 -2.80
N SER A 117 7.72 5.03 -3.68
CA SER A 117 6.50 5.80 -3.51
C SER A 117 5.28 5.01 -3.96
N VAL A 118 4.11 5.42 -3.47
CA VAL A 118 2.82 4.94 -3.94
C VAL A 118 2.03 6.07 -4.58
N VAL A 119 1.26 5.71 -5.59
CA VAL A 119 0.29 6.58 -6.24
C VAL A 119 -1.08 5.96 -6.05
N TYR A 120 -2.06 6.75 -5.61
CA TYR A 120 -3.40 6.25 -5.38
C TYR A 120 -4.48 7.26 -5.77
N LYS A 121 -5.57 6.73 -6.32
CA LYS A 121 -6.77 7.44 -6.77
C LYS A 121 -7.84 7.32 -5.69
N TYR A 122 -8.49 8.43 -5.35
CA TYR A 122 -9.65 8.43 -4.44
C TYR A 122 -10.78 9.35 -4.92
N SER A 123 -12.00 8.94 -4.64
CA SER A 123 -13.24 9.66 -4.96
C SER A 123 -14.40 9.16 -4.10
N PHE A 124 -15.58 9.77 -4.20
CA PHE A 124 -16.80 9.15 -3.68
C PHE A 124 -17.30 8.06 -4.63
N PRO A 125 -18.03 7.04 -4.14
CA PRO A 125 -18.53 5.94 -4.99
C PRO A 125 -19.63 6.37 -5.96
N HIS A 126 -20.35 7.43 -5.60
CA HIS A 126 -21.57 7.84 -6.28
C HIS A 126 -21.62 9.37 -6.39
N GLY A 127 -22.33 9.83 -7.41
CA GLY A 127 -22.55 11.25 -7.68
C GLY A 127 -21.40 11.91 -8.45
N THR A 128 -21.66 13.14 -8.88
CA THR A 128 -20.71 13.99 -9.60
C THR A 128 -19.74 14.62 -8.60
N THR A 129 -18.64 13.93 -8.31
CA THR A 129 -17.64 14.35 -7.32
C THR A 129 -16.24 14.46 -7.92
N PRO A 130 -15.34 15.27 -7.33
CA PRO A 130 -13.95 15.33 -7.80
C PRO A 130 -13.26 13.97 -7.68
N ILE A 131 -12.29 13.73 -8.56
CA ILE A 131 -11.39 12.58 -8.48
C ILE A 131 -9.99 13.10 -8.18
N ALA A 132 -9.37 12.60 -7.13
CA ALA A 132 -8.04 13.03 -6.73
C ALA A 132 -7.01 11.89 -6.76
N PHE A 133 -5.76 12.28 -6.97
CA PHE A 133 -4.61 11.40 -7.01
C PHE A 133 -3.53 11.99 -6.12
N ASP A 134 -3.00 11.17 -5.22
CA ASP A 134 -1.84 11.50 -4.40
C ASP A 134 -0.67 10.61 -4.80
N MET A 135 0.53 11.18 -4.82
CA MET A 135 1.79 10.43 -4.78
C MET A 135 2.44 10.67 -3.43
N ARG A 136 2.74 9.60 -2.68
CA ARG A 136 3.39 9.68 -1.38
C ARG A 136 4.62 8.81 -1.32
N ARG A 137 5.69 9.35 -0.76
CA ARG A 137 6.87 8.55 -0.41
C ARG A 137 6.49 7.61 0.72
N ILE A 138 6.93 6.36 0.65
CA ILE A 138 6.54 5.34 1.64
C ILE A 138 7.26 5.58 2.96
N GLU A 139 8.59 5.79 2.92
CA GLU A 139 9.48 5.89 4.09
C GLU A 139 8.96 6.83 5.19
N ASP A 140 8.49 8.02 4.83
CA ASP A 140 8.03 9.05 5.76
C ASP A 140 6.62 9.57 5.44
N GLU A 141 5.89 8.87 4.58
CA GLU A 141 4.51 9.16 4.18
C GLU A 141 4.29 10.54 3.54
N LYS A 142 5.38 11.22 3.15
CA LYS A 142 5.33 12.59 2.64
C LYS A 142 4.59 12.68 1.32
N LEU A 143 3.66 13.62 1.22
CA LEU A 143 3.02 14.02 -0.04
C LEU A 143 4.05 14.63 -0.99
N LEU A 144 4.27 13.98 -2.13
CA LEU A 144 5.18 14.44 -3.18
C LEU A 144 4.43 15.20 -4.26
N ARG A 145 3.26 14.70 -4.68
CA ARG A 145 2.43 15.30 -5.73
C ARG A 145 0.96 15.07 -5.44
N ARG A 146 0.13 16.02 -5.88
CA ARG A 146 -1.31 15.87 -5.93
C ARG A 146 -1.82 16.33 -7.30
N PHE A 147 -2.82 15.63 -7.80
CA PHE A 147 -3.63 16.06 -8.93
C PHE A 147 -5.10 15.87 -8.57
N GLU A 148 -5.92 16.86 -8.85
CA GLU A 148 -7.36 16.80 -8.65
C GLU A 148 -8.03 17.10 -9.99
N LEU A 149 -9.02 16.29 -10.31
CA LEU A 149 -9.84 16.43 -11.49
C LEU A 149 -11.23 16.85 -11.02
N ASP A 150 -11.74 17.94 -11.61
CA ASP A 150 -13.11 18.40 -11.40
C ASP A 150 -14.12 17.27 -11.69
N PRO A 151 -15.31 17.32 -11.08
CA PRO A 151 -16.34 16.34 -11.34
C PRO A 151 -16.58 16.12 -12.84
N ILE A 152 -16.56 14.85 -13.24
CA ILE A 152 -16.82 14.45 -14.63
C ILE A 152 -18.33 14.51 -14.86
N ALA A 153 -18.76 15.10 -15.98
CA ALA A 153 -20.18 15.21 -16.28
C ALA A 153 -20.79 13.80 -16.48
N PRO A 154 -22.05 13.54 -16.05
CA PRO A 154 -22.65 12.21 -16.15
C PRO A 154 -22.68 11.61 -17.56
N GLU A 155 -22.68 12.46 -18.59
CA GLU A 155 -22.66 12.08 -20.01
C GLU A 155 -21.26 11.77 -20.57
N GLU A 156 -20.19 12.13 -19.84
CA GLU A 156 -18.82 11.89 -20.27
C GLU A 156 -18.36 10.46 -19.89
N ASN A 157 -17.52 9.87 -20.75
CA ASN A 157 -16.89 8.59 -20.44
C ASN A 157 -15.72 8.81 -19.46
N GLU A 158 -15.89 8.38 -18.20
CA GLU A 158 -14.89 8.54 -17.14
C GLU A 158 -13.50 8.02 -17.57
N ASP A 159 -13.41 6.82 -18.15
CA ASP A 159 -12.14 6.22 -18.54
C ASP A 159 -11.40 7.06 -19.59
N ALA A 160 -12.13 7.61 -20.57
CA ALA A 160 -11.57 8.50 -21.59
C ALA A 160 -11.09 9.83 -20.99
N VAL A 161 -11.85 10.39 -20.04
CA VAL A 161 -11.47 11.62 -19.33
C VAL A 161 -10.23 11.37 -18.47
N LEU A 162 -10.19 10.27 -17.71
CA LEU A 162 -9.02 9.89 -16.92
C LEU A 162 -7.80 9.64 -17.81
N GLN A 163 -7.96 8.95 -18.95
CA GLN A 163 -6.85 8.70 -19.87
C GLN A 163 -6.25 9.99 -20.44
N SER A 164 -7.09 10.98 -20.75
CA SER A 164 -6.67 12.25 -21.35
C SER A 164 -6.15 13.27 -20.34
N LYS A 165 -6.82 13.43 -19.19
CA LYS A 165 -6.53 14.49 -18.21
C LYS A 165 -5.60 14.06 -17.09
N THR A 166 -5.50 12.76 -16.76
CA THR A 166 -4.63 12.31 -15.66
C THR A 166 -3.15 12.44 -16.05
N PRO A 167 -2.32 13.13 -15.24
CA PRO A 167 -0.89 13.25 -15.46
C PRO A 167 -0.22 11.88 -15.56
N ARG A 168 0.83 11.76 -16.39
CA ARG A 168 1.53 10.48 -16.62
C ARG A 168 1.92 9.76 -15.33
N TRP A 169 2.37 10.50 -14.30
CA TRP A 169 2.78 9.93 -13.02
C TRP A 169 1.61 9.29 -12.23
N ALA A 170 0.38 9.71 -12.48
CA ALA A 170 -0.82 9.23 -11.80
C ALA A 170 -1.55 8.11 -12.55
N ARG A 171 -1.22 7.88 -13.83
CA ARG A 171 -1.98 6.98 -14.72
C ARG A 171 -1.98 5.52 -14.28
N CYS A 172 -0.97 5.04 -13.56
CA CYS A 172 -0.99 3.65 -13.11
C CYS A 172 -2.12 3.36 -12.11
N ALA A 173 -2.60 4.38 -11.39
CA ALA A 173 -3.69 4.28 -10.43
C ALA A 173 -5.09 4.49 -11.04
N THR A 174 -5.21 4.72 -12.37
CA THR A 174 -6.53 4.89 -13.00
C THR A 174 -7.27 3.58 -13.16
N LYS A 175 -6.54 2.46 -13.30
CA LYS A 175 -7.11 1.11 -13.40
C LYS A 175 -8.06 0.88 -12.24
N ARG A 176 -9.33 0.64 -12.56
CA ARG A 176 -10.32 0.25 -11.56
C ARG A 176 -9.89 -1.06 -10.92
N VAL A 177 -9.99 -1.11 -9.60
CA VAL A 177 -10.15 -2.36 -8.87
C VAL A 177 -11.29 -3.13 -9.54
N ARG A 178 -11.11 -4.43 -9.80
CA ARG A 178 -12.23 -5.23 -10.32
C ARG A 178 -13.34 -5.16 -9.26
N GLY A 179 -14.48 -4.55 -9.62
CA GLY A 179 -15.66 -4.59 -8.76
C GLY A 179 -16.08 -6.04 -8.57
N HIS A 180 -16.26 -6.44 -7.31
CA HIS A 180 -16.92 -7.68 -6.95
C HIS A 180 -18.43 -7.60 -7.22
#